data_AF-A0A4V5MNI0-F1
#
_entry.id   AF-A0A4V5MNI0-F1
#
_cell.length_a   1.000
_cell.length_b   1.000
_cell.length_c   1.000
_cell.angle_alpha   90.00
_cell.angle_beta   90.00
_cell.angle_gamma   90.00
#
_symmetry.space_group_name_H-M   'P 1'
#
loop_
_entity.id
_entity.type
_entity.pdbx_description
1 polymer ?
#
loop_
_entity_poly.entity_id
_entity_poly.type
_entity_poly.pdbx_seq_one_letter_code
_entity_poly.pdbx_strand_id
1 'polypeptide(L)'
;LITAKGHANLHAQSGDVEIVGDKNVRVYASKEKLTATAKEEMLLTCGGAYIRLKGGQIEIHAPGKLSVKGSNYSFDGPASMPTPDRQFPNGVCESCMLKALESGSPFAAKTN
;
A
#
# COMPACT_ATOMS: atom_id res chain seq x y z
N LEU A 1 -6.27 -7.49 -16.66
CA LEU A 1 -5.21 -8.41 -16.19
C LEU A 1 -5.86 -9.48 -15.33
N ILE A 2 -5.61 -10.76 -15.60
CA ILE A 2 -6.14 -11.89 -14.82
C ILE A 2 -4.99 -12.87 -14.58
N THR A 3 -4.76 -13.26 -13.33
CA THR A 3 -3.73 -14.24 -12.93
C THR A 3 -4.43 -15.46 -12.35
N ALA A 4 -4.44 -16.57 -13.08
CA ALA A 4 -5.14 -17.79 -12.66
C ALA A 4 -4.40 -18.56 -11.55
N LYS A 5 -3.06 -18.49 -11.55
CA LYS A 5 -2.16 -19.04 -10.54
C LYS A 5 -0.94 -18.14 -10.40
N GLY A 6 -0.39 -18.01 -9.19
CA GLY A 6 0.80 -17.20 -8.91
C GLY A 6 0.49 -15.79 -8.39
N HIS A 7 1.52 -14.94 -8.35
CA HIS A 7 1.47 -13.60 -7.76
C HIS A 7 1.37 -12.52 -8.84
N ALA A 8 0.43 -11.59 -8.70
CA ALA A 8 0.32 -10.41 -9.56
C ALA A 8 0.88 -9.18 -8.82
N ASN A 9 1.74 -8.41 -9.49
CA ASN A 9 2.37 -7.21 -8.96
C ASN A 9 2.08 -6.02 -9.87
N LEU A 10 1.75 -4.88 -9.27
CA LEU A 10 1.69 -3.58 -9.94
C LEU A 10 2.52 -2.61 -9.11
N HIS A 11 3.58 -2.05 -9.71
CA HIS A 11 4.47 -1.11 -9.05
C HIS A 11 4.88 -0.01 -10.02
N ALA A 12 4.95 1.23 -9.55
CA ALA A 12 5.60 2.34 -10.22
C ALA A 12 6.77 2.81 -9.35
N GLN A 13 8.00 2.77 -9.88
CA GLN A 13 9.22 3.03 -9.11
C GLN A 13 9.60 4.52 -9.06
N SER A 14 9.14 5.30 -10.04
CA SER A 14 9.49 6.72 -10.18
C SER A 14 8.30 7.59 -10.59
N GLY A 15 7.09 7.02 -10.54
CA GLY A 15 5.85 7.70 -10.92
C GLY A 15 4.65 7.15 -10.15
N ASP A 16 3.47 7.63 -10.49
CA ASP A 16 2.24 7.32 -9.77
C ASP A 16 1.51 6.09 -10.34
N VAL A 17 0.71 5.46 -9.48
CA VAL A 17 -0.29 4.46 -9.88
C VAL A 17 -1.67 5.06 -9.60
N GLU A 18 -2.45 5.30 -10.66
CA GLU A 18 -3.82 5.78 -10.55
C GLU A 18 -4.80 4.69 -10.99
N ILE A 19 -5.85 4.45 -10.18
CA ILE A 19 -6.91 3.47 -10.47
C ILE A 19 -8.25 4.20 -10.42
N VAL A 20 -8.84 4.45 -11.59
CA VAL A 20 -10.10 5.19 -11.74
C VAL A 20 -11.15 4.30 -12.40
N GLY A 21 -12.41 4.41 -11.96
CA GLY A 21 -13.54 3.76 -12.60
C GLY A 21 -14.76 4.69 -12.67
N ASP A 22 -15.49 4.65 -13.78
CA ASP A 22 -16.72 5.44 -14.01
C ASP A 22 -17.85 5.09 -13.02
N LYS A 23 -17.83 3.86 -12.50
CA LYS A 23 -18.80 3.36 -11.53
C LYS A 23 -18.11 2.95 -10.23
N ASN A 24 -18.06 1.65 -9.97
CA ASN A 24 -17.53 1.11 -8.74
C ASN A 24 -16.12 0.56 -8.94
N VAL A 25 -15.19 0.98 -8.08
CA VAL A 25 -13.92 0.28 -7.86
C VAL A 25 -14.07 -0.60 -6.62
N ARG A 26 -13.68 -1.87 -6.72
CA ARG A 26 -13.82 -2.85 -5.65
C ARG A 26 -12.51 -3.56 -5.41
N VAL A 27 -12.08 -3.63 -4.16
CA VAL A 27 -10.84 -4.29 -3.73
C VAL A 27 -11.18 -5.25 -2.61
N TYR A 28 -10.87 -6.54 -2.80
CA TYR A 28 -11.18 -7.60 -1.84
C TYR A 28 -10.02 -8.58 -1.73
N ALA A 29 -9.83 -9.14 -0.53
CA ALA A 29 -9.00 -10.31 -0.28
C ALA A 29 -9.92 -11.45 0.17
N SER A 30 -10.10 -12.49 -0.67
CA SER A 30 -11.12 -13.53 -0.41
C SER A 30 -10.74 -14.58 0.64
N LYS A 31 -9.46 -14.64 1.05
CA LYS A 31 -8.96 -15.69 1.95
C LYS A 31 -8.21 -15.13 3.15
N GLU A 32 -7.38 -14.13 2.93
CA GLU A 32 -6.45 -13.63 3.94
C GLU A 32 -6.73 -12.16 4.24
N LYS A 33 -5.78 -11.25 3.95
CA LYS A 33 -5.83 -9.86 4.41
C LYS A 33 -5.69 -8.86 3.27
N LEU A 34 -6.27 -7.68 3.48
CA LEU A 34 -5.95 -6.47 2.74
C LEU A 34 -4.98 -5.64 3.59
N THR A 35 -3.89 -5.15 3.01
CA THR A 35 -2.95 -4.26 3.70
C THR A 35 -2.70 -3.03 2.84
N ALA A 36 -2.90 -1.86 3.43
CA ALA A 36 -2.60 -0.57 2.82
C ALA A 36 -1.61 0.16 3.73
N THR A 37 -0.54 0.68 3.14
CA THR A 37 0.51 1.38 3.86
C THR A 37 0.96 2.56 3.01
N ALA A 38 1.08 3.72 3.64
CA ALA A 38 1.59 4.93 3.03
C ALA A 38 2.65 5.54 3.94
N LYS A 39 3.66 6.19 3.35
CA LYS A 39 4.74 6.83 4.10
C LYS A 39 4.31 8.18 4.67
N GLU A 40 3.67 9.01 3.85
CA GLU A 40 3.33 10.38 4.20
C GLU A 40 1.87 10.52 4.67
N GLU A 41 0.94 10.01 3.88
CA GLU A 41 -0.49 10.24 4.09
C GLU A 41 -1.35 9.11 3.51
N MET A 42 -2.41 8.75 4.25
CA MET A 42 -3.53 7.99 3.72
C MET A 42 -4.82 8.79 3.94
N LEU A 43 -5.54 9.10 2.86
CA LEU A 43 -6.77 9.87 2.88
C LEU A 43 -7.90 9.07 2.23
N LEU A 44 -9.00 8.87 2.96
CA LEU A 44 -10.21 8.21 2.49
C LEU A 44 -11.35 9.22 2.58
N THR A 45 -12.01 9.54 1.47
CA THR A 45 -13.09 10.55 1.43
C THR A 45 -14.38 9.98 0.86
N CYS A 46 -15.52 10.49 1.35
CA CYS A 46 -16.84 10.14 0.83
C CYS A 46 -17.86 11.22 1.22
N GLY A 47 -18.47 11.89 0.24
CA GLY A 47 -19.57 12.84 0.49
C GLY A 47 -19.25 13.96 1.49
N GLY A 48 -17.99 14.42 1.53
CA GLY A 48 -17.51 15.44 2.48
C GLY A 48 -17.05 14.91 3.85
N ALA A 49 -17.29 13.63 4.17
CA ALA A 49 -16.64 12.96 5.29
C ALA A 49 -15.27 12.40 4.88
N TYR A 50 -14.35 12.31 5.84
CA TYR A 50 -13.04 11.72 5.59
C TYR A 50 -12.41 11.04 6.81
N ILE A 51 -11.50 10.10 6.53
CA ILE A 51 -10.55 9.52 7.46
C ILE A 51 -9.14 9.80 6.93
N ARG A 52 -8.28 10.37 7.77
CA ARG A 52 -6.90 10.72 7.39
C ARG A 52 -5.91 10.15 8.41
N LEU A 53 -4.84 9.54 7.90
CA LEU A 53 -3.67 9.12 8.66
C LEU A 53 -2.48 9.94 8.17
N LYS A 54 -1.89 10.79 9.02
CA LYS A 54 -0.74 11.63 8.67
C LYS A 54 0.07 11.99 9.91
N GLY A 55 1.41 11.87 9.83
CA GLY A 55 2.30 12.31 10.92
C GLY A 55 1.99 11.66 12.28
N GLY A 56 1.53 10.40 12.29
CA GLY A 56 1.12 9.70 13.51
C GLY A 56 -0.25 10.10 14.08
N GLN A 57 -0.97 10.99 13.41
CA GLN A 57 -2.32 11.44 13.80
C GLN A 57 -3.39 10.72 12.99
N ILE A 58 -4.51 10.44 13.65
CA ILE A 58 -5.73 9.89 13.04
C ILE A 58 -6.80 10.99 13.13
N GLU A 59 -7.29 11.45 11.98
CA GLU A 59 -8.42 12.38 11.89
C GLU A 59 -9.64 11.64 11.33
N ILE A 60 -10.79 11.81 11.98
CA ILE A 60 -12.08 11.27 11.53
C ILE A 60 -13.08 12.41 11.57
N HIS A 61 -13.41 12.97 10.40
CA HIS A 61 -14.32 14.10 10.28
C HIS A 61 -15.53 13.74 9.39
N ALA A 62 -16.71 14.20 9.80
CA ALA A 62 -17.93 14.08 9.03
C ALA A 62 -18.81 15.33 9.23
N PRO A 63 -19.47 15.83 8.17
CA PRO A 63 -20.41 16.96 8.30
C PRO A 63 -21.71 16.56 9.01
N GLY A 64 -22.06 15.28 8.97
CA GLY A 64 -23.21 14.71 9.66
C GLY A 64 -22.83 13.99 10.96
N LYS A 65 -23.61 12.96 11.29
CA LYS A 65 -23.42 12.17 12.50
C LYS A 65 -22.26 11.17 12.38
N LEU A 66 -21.34 11.20 13.34
CA LEU A 66 -20.44 10.08 13.62
C LEU A 66 -21.15 9.07 14.55
N SER A 67 -21.36 7.83 14.10
CA SER A 67 -21.99 6.78 14.91
C SER A 67 -21.01 5.65 15.19
N VAL A 68 -20.50 5.57 16.41
CA VAL A 68 -19.63 4.49 16.88
C VAL A 68 -20.46 3.54 17.74
N LYS A 69 -20.47 2.24 17.43
CA LYS A 69 -21.19 1.20 18.17
C LYS A 69 -20.26 0.02 18.50
N GLY A 70 -20.28 -0.43 19.74
CA GLY A 70 -19.35 -1.43 20.28
C GLY A 70 -19.67 -1.70 21.75
N SER A 71 -19.30 -2.88 22.25
CA SER A 71 -19.50 -3.26 23.65
C SER A 71 -18.43 -2.73 24.61
N ASN A 72 -17.28 -2.29 24.09
CA ASN A 72 -16.17 -1.77 24.87
C ASN A 72 -15.37 -0.72 24.07
N TYR A 73 -14.86 0.31 24.76
CA TYR A 73 -13.98 1.34 24.20
C TYR A 73 -12.86 1.62 25.20
N SER A 74 -11.60 1.53 24.76
CA SER A 74 -10.44 1.81 25.60
C SER A 74 -9.60 2.94 25.00
N PHE A 75 -9.17 3.87 25.84
CA PHE A 75 -8.36 5.02 25.48
C PHE A 75 -7.12 5.07 26.39
N ASP A 76 -6.21 4.11 26.19
CA ASP A 76 -5.07 3.83 27.09
C ASP A 76 -3.83 4.71 26.85
N GLY A 77 -3.99 5.80 26.09
CA GLY A 77 -2.89 6.68 25.68
C GLY A 77 -2.30 6.32 24.30
N PRO A 78 -1.21 7.01 23.90
CA PRO A 78 -0.64 6.86 22.56
C PRO A 78 0.10 5.53 22.39
N ALA A 79 -0.11 4.88 21.24
CA ALA A 79 0.60 3.69 20.81
C ALA A 79 1.10 3.87 19.37
N SER A 80 2.12 3.13 18.97
CA SER A 80 2.68 3.16 17.62
C SER A 80 3.05 1.76 17.15
N MET A 81 2.94 1.51 15.85
CA MET A 81 3.41 0.30 15.20
C MET A 81 4.33 0.71 14.05
N PRO A 82 5.59 0.21 14.00
CA PRO A 82 6.48 0.50 12.89
C PRO A 82 5.93 -0.11 11.60
N THR A 83 5.77 0.71 10.58
CA THR A 83 5.43 0.24 9.23
C THR A 83 6.67 -0.33 8.55
N PRO A 84 6.58 -1.53 7.94
CA PRO A 84 7.71 -2.10 7.23
C PRO A 84 8.07 -1.21 6.03
N ASP A 85 9.33 -0.79 5.98
CA ASP A 85 9.83 -0.04 4.84
C ASP A 85 9.89 -0.96 3.62
N ARG A 86 9.15 -0.62 2.57
CA ARG A 86 9.24 -1.35 1.30
C ARG A 86 10.42 -0.78 0.52
N GLN A 87 11.57 -1.38 0.73
CA GLN A 87 12.77 -1.07 -0.04
C GLN A 87 12.54 -1.46 -1.50
N PHE A 88 12.52 -0.47 -2.37
CA PHE A 88 12.76 -0.69 -3.78
C PHE A 88 14.23 -1.11 -3.96
N PRO A 89 14.54 -2.01 -4.90
CA PRO A 89 15.92 -2.32 -5.23
C PRO A 89 16.59 -1.06 -5.80
N ASN A 90 17.23 -0.30 -4.92
CA ASN A 90 18.00 0.90 -5.26
C ASN A 90 19.33 0.44 -5.86
N GLY A 91 19.31 0.12 -7.15
CA GLY A 91 20.49 -0.35 -7.87
C GLY A 91 20.86 -1.79 -7.52
N VAL A 92 20.98 -2.63 -8.53
CA VAL A 92 21.61 -3.94 -8.37
C VAL A 92 23.08 -3.67 -8.05
N CYS A 93 23.58 -4.20 -6.93
CA CYS A 93 25.00 -4.07 -6.62
C CYS A 93 25.83 -4.65 -7.78
N GLU A 94 26.95 -4.04 -8.15
CA GLU A 94 27.70 -4.46 -9.36
C GLU A 94 28.09 -5.95 -9.29
N SER A 95 28.48 -6.41 -8.10
CA SER A 95 28.74 -7.83 -7.83
C SER A 95 27.47 -8.71 -7.85
N CYS A 96 26.29 -8.16 -7.55
CA CYS A 96 25.00 -8.81 -7.70
C CYS A 96 24.64 -8.98 -9.17
N MET A 97 24.96 -7.98 -10.00
CA MET A 97 24.70 -8.01 -11.45
C MET A 97 25.64 -9.02 -12.14
N LEU A 98 26.91 -9.04 -11.75
CA LEU A 98 27.89 -10.04 -12.22
C LEU A 98 27.46 -11.47 -11.85
N LYS A 99 27.06 -11.71 -10.59
CA LYS A 99 26.54 -13.03 -10.16
C LYS A 99 25.24 -13.42 -10.87
N ALA A 100 24.38 -12.45 -11.19
CA ALA A 100 23.15 -12.68 -11.94
C ALA A 100 23.45 -13.07 -13.40
N LEU A 101 24.47 -12.47 -14.02
CA LEU A 101 24.97 -12.86 -15.34
C LEU A 101 25.57 -14.28 -15.31
N GLU A 102 26.41 -14.58 -14.31
CA GLU A 102 27.04 -15.91 -14.17
C GLU A 102 26.02 -17.03 -13.89
N SER A 103 24.95 -16.72 -13.15
CA SER A 103 23.88 -17.68 -12.85
C SER A 103 22.80 -17.78 -13.94
N GLY A 104 22.94 -17.05 -15.05
CA GLY A 104 21.99 -17.08 -16.17
C GLY A 104 20.61 -16.51 -15.78
N SER A 105 20.56 -15.60 -14.81
CA SER A 105 19.30 -15.02 -14.34
C SER A 105 18.63 -14.17 -15.43
N PRO A 106 17.32 -14.34 -15.70
CA PRO A 106 16.59 -13.54 -16.68
C PRO A 106 16.49 -12.05 -16.31
N PHE A 107 16.90 -11.67 -15.09
CA PHE A 107 16.96 -10.28 -14.63
C PHE A 107 18.33 -9.61 -14.86
N ALA A 108 19.28 -10.31 -15.48
CA ALA A 108 20.64 -9.82 -15.72
C ALA A 108 20.83 -9.06 -17.04
N ALA A 109 19.83 -9.04 -17.92
CA ALA A 109 19.92 -8.35 -19.20
C ALA A 109 19.62 -6.85 -19.03
N LYS A 110 20.56 -5.99 -19.48
CA LYS A 110 20.24 -4.58 -19.79
C LYS A 110 19.14 -4.57 -20.84
N THR A 111 17.95 -4.11 -20.47
CA THR A 111 17.03 -3.55 -21.45
C THR A 111 17.63 -2.21 -21.86
N ASN A 112 17.96 -2.11 -23.15
CA ASN A 112 18.42 -0.88 -23.80
C ASN A 112 17.36 0.22 -23.67
#